data_AF-A0A5S5CYV7-F1
#
_entry.id   AF-A0A5S5CYV7-F1
#
_cell.length_a   1.000
_cell.length_b   1.000
_cell.length_c   1.000
_cell.angle_alpha   90.00
_cell.angle_beta   90.00
_cell.angle_gamma   90.00
#
_symmetry.space_group_name_H-M   'P 1'
#
loop_
_entity.id
_entity.type
_entity.pdbx_description
1 polymer ?
#
loop_
_entity_poly.entity_id
_entity_poly.type
_entity_poly.pdbx_seq_one_letter_code
_entity_poly.pdbx_strand_id
1 'polypeptide(L)'
;MKITSILQKNAMAIVAMATIVGFSAFKIGSEAQQSNRYEVNNGQIVSSTPLETPPSDDPTADCSTQKTANMCAIQIELEDGQPFPSTVAEAEANHNVLDEAYRD
;
A
#
# COMPACT_ATOMS: atom_id res chain seq x y z
N MET A 1 7.47 -70.64 14.91
CA MET A 1 8.48 -70.83 13.83
C MET A 1 7.98 -70.05 12.62
N LYS A 2 8.63 -69.08 11.98
CA LYS A 2 10.03 -68.62 11.89
C LYS A 2 10.04 -67.08 11.67
N ILE A 3 10.90 -66.31 12.36
CA ILE A 3 12.11 -65.59 11.86
C ILE A 3 11.76 -64.61 10.71
N THR A 4 11.85 -63.28 10.83
CA THR A 4 13.05 -62.40 10.74
C THR A 4 12.55 -60.95 10.93
N SER A 5 12.86 -60.18 11.96
CA SER A 5 14.12 -59.51 12.29
C SER A 5 14.71 -58.61 11.18
N ILE A 6 14.90 -57.34 11.55
CA ILE A 6 15.88 -56.33 11.07
C ILE A 6 15.65 -55.68 9.68
N LEU A 7 14.88 -54.60 9.65
CA LEU A 7 15.20 -53.41 8.85
C LEU A 7 14.75 -52.19 9.66
N GLN A 8 15.51 -51.13 9.89
CA GLN A 8 16.87 -50.76 9.56
C GLN A 8 17.14 -49.60 10.53
N LYS A 9 18.24 -49.70 11.30
CA LYS A 9 18.80 -48.53 11.96
C LYS A 9 19.26 -47.54 10.88
N ASN A 10 19.01 -46.26 11.14
CA ASN A 10 19.63 -45.09 10.52
C ASN A 10 19.09 -44.67 9.14
N ALA A 11 18.09 -43.79 9.16
CA ALA A 11 17.95 -42.74 8.15
C ALA A 11 18.15 -41.39 8.84
N MET A 12 19.40 -40.93 8.83
CA MET A 12 19.74 -39.52 9.01
C MET A 12 19.20 -38.74 7.80
N ALA A 13 18.52 -37.62 8.03
CA ALA A 13 18.36 -36.46 7.13
C ALA A 13 17.43 -35.47 7.85
N ILE A 14 17.93 -34.54 8.67
CA ILE A 14 18.37 -33.18 8.32
C ILE A 14 17.37 -32.41 7.43
N VAL A 15 17.11 -31.17 7.85
CA VAL A 15 16.59 -30.01 7.12
C VAL A 15 15.08 -30.02 6.87
N ALA A 16 14.37 -29.07 7.48
CA ALA A 16 14.04 -27.83 6.78
C ALA A 16 12.95 -27.08 7.52
N MET A 17 13.28 -25.84 7.88
CA MET A 17 12.38 -24.69 7.76
C MET A 17 11.08 -24.80 8.55
N ALA A 18 11.15 -24.40 9.83
CA ALA A 18 10.01 -23.72 10.41
C ALA A 18 9.81 -22.45 9.57
N THR A 19 8.99 -22.57 8.54
CA THR A 19 8.36 -21.45 7.87
C THR A 19 7.74 -20.63 8.99
N ILE A 20 8.28 -19.42 9.18
CA ILE A 20 7.55 -18.37 9.86
C ILE A 20 6.30 -18.20 9.00
N VAL A 21 5.23 -18.88 9.40
CA VAL A 21 3.88 -18.54 8.98
C VAL A 21 3.67 -17.21 9.66
N GLY A 22 4.15 -16.16 9.00
CA GLY A 22 3.71 -14.81 9.25
C GLY A 22 2.23 -14.84 8.95
N PHE A 23 1.43 -15.14 9.97
CA PHE A 23 0.06 -14.68 10.05
C PHE A 23 0.15 -13.16 10.03
N SER A 24 0.28 -12.58 8.84
CA SER A 24 -0.20 -11.23 8.60
C SER A 24 -1.70 -11.36 8.80
N ALA A 25 -2.10 -11.17 10.06
CA ALA A 25 -3.47 -11.03 10.46
C ALA A 25 -4.10 -10.05 9.47
N PHE A 26 -5.04 -10.56 8.67
CA PHE A 26 -6.01 -9.72 8.00
C PHE A 26 -6.62 -8.86 9.08
N LYS A 27 -6.17 -7.61 9.16
CA LYS A 27 -6.84 -6.59 9.95
C LYS A 27 -8.14 -6.32 9.21
N ILE A 28 -9.18 -7.06 9.58
CA ILE A 28 -10.56 -6.62 9.44
C ILE A 28 -10.72 -5.52 10.50
N GLY A 29 -10.14 -4.37 10.20
CA GLY A 29 -10.35 -3.15 10.95
C GLY A 29 -11.53 -2.45 10.30
N SER A 30 -12.47 -1.99 11.12
CA SER A 30 -13.57 -1.11 10.76
C SER A 30 -13.20 -0.20 9.59
N GLU A 31 -14.11 -0.10 8.63
CA GLU A 31 -14.23 0.87 7.54
C GLU A 31 -14.12 2.33 8.06
N ALA A 32 -12.97 2.68 8.61
CA ALA A 32 -12.52 4.06 8.65
C ALA A 32 -12.39 4.48 7.19
N GLN A 33 -13.01 5.59 6.81
CA GLN A 33 -12.78 6.21 5.51
C GLN A 33 -11.28 6.29 5.30
N GLN A 34 -10.75 5.44 4.42
CA GLN A 34 -9.31 5.35 4.20
C GLN A 34 -8.93 6.48 3.27
N SER A 35 -8.45 7.58 3.85
CA SER A 35 -7.80 8.60 3.05
C SER A 35 -6.46 8.08 2.55
N ASN A 36 -6.25 8.07 1.24
CA ASN A 36 -5.05 7.56 0.60
C ASN A 36 -4.45 8.64 -0.30
N ARG A 37 -3.13 8.57 -0.54
CA ARG A 37 -2.45 9.51 -1.44
C ARG A 37 -2.27 8.90 -2.82
N TYR A 38 -2.54 9.68 -3.86
CA TYR A 38 -2.51 9.25 -5.25
C TYR A 38 -1.62 10.17 -6.07
N GLU A 39 -0.88 9.60 -7.02
CA GLU A 39 -0.01 10.37 -7.90
C GLU A 39 -0.82 11.26 -8.85
N VAL A 40 -0.34 12.48 -9.03
CA VAL A 40 -0.90 13.47 -9.94
C VAL A 40 0.14 13.87 -10.97
N ASN A 41 -0.32 14.00 -12.21
CA ASN A 41 0.47 14.56 -13.30
C ASN A 41 -0.40 15.56 -14.07
N ASN A 42 -0.01 16.84 -14.06
CA ASN A 42 -0.74 17.93 -14.73
C ASN A 42 -2.24 17.96 -14.38
N GLY A 43 -2.58 17.74 -13.10
CA GLY A 43 -3.97 17.75 -12.61
C GLY A 43 -4.78 16.48 -12.89
N GLN A 44 -4.20 15.47 -13.56
CA GLN A 44 -4.78 14.15 -13.73
C GLN A 44 -4.30 13.22 -12.62
N ILE A 45 -5.19 12.39 -12.08
CA ILE A 45 -4.81 11.32 -11.16
C ILE A 45 -4.29 10.17 -12.01
N VAL A 46 -3.01 9.84 -11.86
CA VAL A 46 -2.32 8.91 -12.76
C VAL A 46 -2.80 7.47 -12.54
N SER A 47 -3.20 7.14 -11.31
CA SER A 47 -3.63 5.80 -10.92
C SER A 47 -4.57 5.82 -9.73
N SER A 48 -5.51 4.87 -9.68
CA SER A 48 -6.34 4.58 -8.50
C SER A 48 -5.62 3.70 -7.48
N THR A 49 -4.35 3.37 -7.70
CA THR A 49 -3.49 2.71 -6.72
C THR A 49 -2.84 3.77 -5.83
N PRO A 50 -3.00 3.68 -4.50
CA PRO A 50 -2.31 4.58 -3.58
C PRO A 50 -0.79 4.53 -3.73
N LEU A 51 -0.12 5.64 -3.46
CA LEU A 51 1.33 5.71 -3.35
C LEU A 51 1.81 4.81 -2.21
N GLU A 52 2.76 3.92 -2.52
CA GLU A 52 3.40 3.06 -1.51
C GLU A 52 4.26 3.86 -0.53
N THR A 53 4.86 4.96 -1.02
CA THR A 53 5.66 5.89 -0.22
C THR A 53 4.95 7.23 -0.14
N PRO A 54 4.57 7.71 1.06
CA PRO A 54 3.95 9.01 1.19
C PRO A 54 4.95 10.13 0.83
N PRO A 55 4.46 11.26 0.29
CA PRO A 55 5.24 12.49 0.15
C PRO A 55 5.95 12.86 1.44
N SER A 56 7.20 13.29 1.32
CA SER A 56 8.04 13.71 2.44
C SER A 56 7.80 15.18 2.78
N ASP A 57 8.09 15.57 4.02
CA ASP A 57 8.18 16.97 4.45
C ASP A 57 9.54 17.61 4.12
N ASP A 58 10.50 16.85 3.58
CA ASP A 58 11.77 17.36 3.07
C ASP A 58 11.54 18.12 1.74
N PRO A 59 12.00 19.39 1.62
CA PRO A 59 11.79 20.18 0.40
C PRO A 59 12.64 19.71 -0.79
N THR A 60 13.60 18.81 -0.57
CA THR A 60 14.46 18.22 -1.61
C THR A 60 13.95 16.88 -2.12
N ALA A 61 12.87 16.34 -1.54
CA ALA A 61 12.25 15.11 -1.99
C ALA A 61 11.53 15.30 -3.34
N ASP A 62 11.45 14.23 -4.14
CA ASP A 62 10.77 14.23 -5.45
C ASP A 62 9.28 14.60 -5.36
N CYS A 63 8.64 14.34 -4.23
CA CYS A 63 7.27 14.77 -3.96
C CYS A 63 7.20 15.17 -2.49
N SER A 64 7.04 16.48 -2.25
CA SER A 64 7.13 17.12 -0.95
C SER A 64 5.79 17.73 -0.53
N THR A 65 5.45 17.69 0.75
CA THR A 65 4.31 18.48 1.25
C THR A 65 4.63 19.98 1.33
N GLN A 66 5.90 20.39 1.11
CA GLN A 66 6.24 21.80 0.97
C GLN A 66 5.80 22.31 -0.40
N LYS A 67 4.93 23.32 -0.39
CA LYS A 67 4.33 23.88 -1.60
C LYS A 67 5.37 24.61 -2.46
N THR A 68 5.77 23.98 -3.55
CA THR A 68 6.66 24.56 -4.56
C THR A 68 5.86 24.98 -5.81
N ALA A 69 5.81 24.12 -6.83
CA ALA A 69 5.31 24.46 -8.16
C ALA A 69 4.26 23.48 -8.70
N ASN A 70 4.63 22.22 -8.90
CA ASN A 70 3.82 21.23 -9.62
C ASN A 70 3.22 20.21 -8.66
N MET A 71 1.91 20.07 -8.62
CA MET A 71 1.27 19.07 -7.77
C MET A 71 1.62 17.65 -8.24
N CYS A 72 2.20 16.87 -7.33
CA CYS A 72 2.66 15.50 -7.60
C CYS A 72 1.80 14.44 -6.93
N ALA A 73 1.07 14.80 -5.88
CA ALA A 73 0.14 13.89 -5.24
C ALA A 73 -0.98 14.63 -4.52
N ILE A 74 -2.13 13.97 -4.38
CA ILE A 74 -3.23 14.44 -3.54
C ILE A 74 -3.68 13.33 -2.59
N GLN A 75 -4.09 13.71 -1.38
CA GLN A 75 -4.75 12.83 -0.43
C GLN A 75 -6.25 12.90 -0.64
N ILE A 76 -6.85 11.76 -0.98
CA ILE A 76 -8.28 11.66 -1.26
C ILE A 76 -8.92 10.78 -0.19
N GLU A 77 -9.96 11.29 0.45
CA GLU A 77 -10.93 10.52 1.22
C GLU A 77 -12.13 10.20 0.33
N LEU A 78 -12.38 8.92 0.09
CA LEU A 78 -13.52 8.47 -0.71
C LEU A 78 -14.67 8.10 0.22
N GLU A 79 -15.84 8.70 -0.02
CA GLU A 79 -17.08 8.21 0.59
C GLU A 79 -17.51 6.89 -0.07
N ASP A 80 -18.22 6.06 0.67
CA ASP A 80 -18.71 4.78 0.16
C ASP A 80 -19.67 5.00 -1.03
N GLY A 81 -19.46 4.26 -2.12
CA GLY A 81 -20.27 4.34 -3.33
C GLY A 81 -19.98 5.52 -4.27
N GLN A 82 -19.05 6.43 -3.93
CA GLN A 82 -18.58 7.47 -4.86
C GLN A 82 -17.68 6.86 -5.94
N PRO A 83 -17.79 7.31 -7.21
CA PRO A 83 -16.81 6.93 -8.22
C PRO A 83 -15.43 7.52 -7.89
N PHE A 84 -14.37 6.78 -8.22
CA PHE A 84 -13.02 7.31 -8.09
C PHE A 84 -12.81 8.49 -9.05
N PRO A 85 -12.34 9.66 -8.59
CA PRO A 85 -12.10 10.82 -9.45
C PRO A 85 -10.95 10.54 -10.41
N SER A 86 -11.05 11.01 -11.65
CA SER A 86 -9.96 10.88 -12.64
C SER A 86 -9.05 12.11 -12.66
N THR A 87 -9.56 13.24 -12.17
CA THR A 87 -8.85 14.51 -12.11
C THR A 87 -8.88 15.09 -10.71
N VAL A 88 -7.93 15.97 -10.42
CA VAL A 88 -7.90 16.67 -9.12
C VAL A 88 -9.10 17.60 -9.00
N ALA A 89 -9.48 18.30 -10.08
CA ALA A 89 -10.64 19.17 -10.08
C ALA A 89 -11.94 18.42 -9.73
N GLU A 90 -12.11 17.18 -10.21
CA GLU A 90 -13.23 16.32 -9.81
C GLU A 90 -13.15 15.92 -8.33
N ALA A 91 -11.96 15.58 -7.83
CA ALA A 91 -11.78 15.25 -6.43
C ALA A 91 -12.11 16.45 -5.51
N GLU A 92 -11.67 17.66 -5.89
CA GLU A 92 -11.95 18.91 -5.17
C GLU A 92 -13.44 19.28 -5.22
N ALA A 93 -14.07 19.14 -6.39
CA ALA A 93 -15.50 19.45 -6.57
C ALA A 93 -16.40 18.54 -5.72
N ASN A 94 -15.97 17.31 -5.45
CA ASN A 94 -16.65 16.37 -4.58
C ASN A 94 -16.22 16.49 -3.11
N HIS A 95 -15.35 17.45 -2.76
CA HIS A 95 -14.80 17.64 -1.41
C HIS A 95 -14.02 16.44 -0.86
N ASN A 96 -13.44 15.63 -1.75
CA ASN A 96 -12.71 14.43 -1.36
C ASN A 96 -11.23 14.73 -1.04
N VAL A 97 -10.69 15.90 -1.42
CA VAL A 97 -9.27 16.24 -1.22
C VAL A 97 -9.02 16.75 0.21
N LEU A 98 -8.11 16.08 0.92
CA LEU A 98 -7.70 16.44 2.28
C LEU A 98 -6.37 17.19 2.35
N ASP A 99 -5.44 16.86 1.45
CA ASP A 99 -4.07 17.38 1.47
C ASP A 99 -3.42 17.24 0.09
N GLU A 100 -2.36 18.00 -0.15
CA GLU A 100 -1.66 18.10 -1.43
C GLU A 100 -0.15 18.04 -1.24
N ALA A 101 0.54 17.46 -2.22
CA ALA A 101 2.00 17.47 -2.28
C ALA A 101 2.48 17.93 -3.65
N TYR A 102 3.68 18.50 -3.66
CA TYR A 102 4.26 19.27 -4.74
C TYR A 102 5.68 18.82 -5.05
N ARG A 103 6.07 18.96 -6.31
CA ARG A 103 7.42 18.77 -6.83
C ARG A 103 7.80 19.97 -7.68
N ASP A 104 9.09 20.19 -7.85
CA ASP A 104 9.60 21.20 -8.78
C ASP A 104 9.50 20.74 -10.23
#